data_AF-A0A4S2DGP1-F1
#
_entry.id   AF-A0A4S2DGP1-F1
#
_cell.length_a   1.000
_cell.length_b   1.000
_cell.length_c   1.000
_cell.angle_alpha   90.00
_cell.angle_beta   90.00
_cell.angle_gamma   90.00
#
_symmetry.space_group_name_H-M   'P 1'
#
loop_
_entity.id
_entity.type
_entity.pdbx_description
1 polymer ?
#
loop_
_entity_poly.entity_id
_entity_poly.type
_entity_poly.pdbx_seq_one_letter_code
_entity_poly.pdbx_strand_id
1 'polypeptide(L)'
;MAEIKINIDSLESRIQELQTLERRISSNVTTSPQVVGGGSSVIELEKIADMYKTLNSSMLLLVTNTVSFMDNLKESYVGSDKKASNKISQK
;
A
#
# COMPACT_ATOMS: atom_id res chain seq x y z
N MET A 1 11.70 6.84 21.97
CA MET A 1 10.70 5.99 21.27
C MET A 1 10.25 4.93 22.25
N ALA A 2 8.94 4.78 22.44
CA ALA A 2 8.38 3.69 23.26
C ALA A 2 8.80 2.34 22.66
N GLU A 3 9.04 1.35 23.52
CA GLU A 3 9.49 0.02 23.12
C GLU A 3 8.40 -0.67 22.30
N ILE A 4 8.55 -0.66 20.97
CA ILE A 4 7.63 -1.37 20.09
C ILE A 4 8.07 -2.83 20.07
N LYS A 5 7.31 -3.72 20.71
CA LYS A 5 7.49 -5.17 20.53
C LYS A 5 6.97 -5.57 19.16
N ILE A 6 7.86 -5.59 18.16
CA ILE A 6 7.52 -5.98 16.80
C ILE A 6 7.94 -7.43 16.58
N ASN A 7 7.00 -8.28 16.16
CA ASN A 7 7.32 -9.56 15.56
C ASN A 7 7.67 -9.31 14.08
N ILE A 8 8.96 -9.38 13.75
CA ILE A 8 9.48 -9.06 12.41
C ILE A 8 8.90 -10.01 11.36
N ASP A 9 8.79 -11.30 11.66
CA ASP A 9 8.25 -12.31 10.73
C ASP A 9 6.79 -12.01 10.39
N SER A 10 6.00 -11.67 11.41
CA SER A 10 4.61 -11.26 11.21
C SER A 10 4.51 -9.96 10.42
N LEU A 11 5.42 -9.00 10.64
CA LEU A 11 5.44 -7.75 9.89
C LEU A 11 5.77 -7.99 8.42
N GLU A 12 6.76 -8.83 8.13
CA GLU A 12 7.15 -9.19 6.77
C GLU A 12 6.01 -9.91 6.01
N SER A 13 5.32 -10.84 6.67
CA SER A 13 4.13 -11.48 6.10
C SER A 13 3.04 -10.46 5.73
N ARG A 14 2.79 -9.46 6.58
CA ARG A 14 1.78 -8.42 6.30
C ARG A 14 2.20 -7.48 5.18
N ILE A 15 3.49 -7.16 5.08
CA ILE A 15 4.04 -6.39 3.95
C ILE A 15 3.84 -7.16 2.64
N GLN A 16 4.09 -8.48 2.61
CA GLN A 16 3.87 -9.31 1.43
C GLN A 16 2.39 -9.38 1.01
N GLU A 17 1.47 -9.47 1.98
CA GLU A 17 0.03 -9.41 1.72
C GLU A 17 -0.37 -8.06 1.09
N LEU A 18 0.14 -6.94 1.61
CA LEU A 18 -0.12 -5.61 1.06
C LEU A 18 0.47 -5.42 -0.33
N GLN A 19 1.68 -5.91 -0.61
CA GLN A 19 2.27 -5.90 -1.95
C GLN A 19 1.46 -6.76 -2.93
N THR A 20 0.88 -7.87 -2.46
CA THR A 20 -0.02 -8.69 -3.27
C THR A 20 -1.31 -7.93 -3.59
N LEU A 21 -1.87 -7.21 -2.61
CA LEU A 21 -3.03 -6.35 -2.80
C LEU A 21 -2.73 -5.21 -3.78
N GLU A 22 -1.58 -4.55 -3.65
CA GLU A 22 -1.10 -3.50 -4.56
C GLU A 22 -1.07 -3.99 -6.01
N ARG A 23 -0.46 -5.16 -6.25
CA ARG A 23 -0.41 -5.79 -7.58
C ARG A 23 -1.79 -6.10 -8.14
N ARG A 24 -2.72 -6.55 -7.30
CA ARG A 24 -4.11 -6.82 -7.72
C ARG A 24 -4.81 -5.53 -8.13
N ILE A 25 -4.68 -4.47 -7.35
CA ILE A 25 -5.29 -3.16 -7.64
C ILE A 25 -4.70 -2.56 -8.92
N SER A 26 -3.38 -2.63 -9.10
CA SER A 26 -2.72 -2.09 -10.30
C SER A 26 -3.00 -2.89 -11.57
N SER A 27 -3.24 -4.21 -11.45
CA SER A 27 -3.62 -5.07 -12.58
C SER A 27 -5.06 -4.85 -13.06
N ASN A 28 -5.92 -4.26 -12.22
CA ASN A 28 -7.28 -3.90 -12.62
C ASN A 28 -7.23 -2.66 -13.51
N VAL A 29 -7.13 -2.89 -14.82
CA VAL A 29 -7.19 -1.83 -15.84
C VAL A 29 -8.57 -1.15 -15.78
N THR A 30 -8.60 0.11 -15.34
CA THR A 30 -9.81 0.94 -15.27
C THR A 30 -9.95 1.82 -16.52
N THR A 31 -9.79 1.27 -17.71
CA THR A 31 -10.06 2.02 -18.95
C THR A 31 -11.57 2.18 -19.09
N SER A 32 -12.04 3.41 -19.00
CA SER A 32 -13.46 3.71 -19.26
C SER A 32 -13.78 3.33 -20.71
N PRO A 33 -14.84 2.55 -20.98
CA PRO A 33 -15.26 2.27 -22.34
C PRO A 33 -15.59 3.58 -23.06
N GLN A 34 -15.32 3.60 -24.36
CA GLN A 34 -15.64 4.76 -25.19
C GLN A 34 -17.17 4.99 -25.14
N VAL A 35 -17.57 6.23 -24.89
CA VAL A 35 -18.98 6.62 -24.79
C VAL A 35 -19.68 6.36 -26.12
N VAL A 36 -20.73 5.55 -26.11
CA VAL A 36 -21.59 5.30 -27.29
C VAL A 36 -23.02 5.71 -26.94
N GLY A 37 -23.44 6.89 -27.39
CA GLY A 37 -24.77 7.45 -27.16
C GLY A 37 -24.76 8.77 -26.39
N GLY A 38 -25.94 9.26 -26.02
CA GLY A 38 -26.11 10.50 -25.27
C GLY A 38 -27.39 10.49 -24.44
N GLY A 39 -27.44 11.28 -23.38
CA GLY A 39 -28.57 11.37 -22.45
C GLY A 39 -28.12 11.33 -20.99
N SER A 40 -29.04 11.66 -20.07
CA SER A 40 -28.74 11.75 -18.64
C SER A 40 -28.16 10.45 -18.07
N SER A 41 -28.69 9.30 -18.47
CA SER A 41 -28.20 7.99 -17.99
C SER A 41 -26.75 7.72 -18.37
N VAL A 42 -26.33 8.10 -19.57
CA VAL A 42 -24.94 7.91 -20.04
C VAL A 42 -23.99 8.82 -19.25
N ILE A 43 -24.39 10.08 -19.02
CA ILE A 43 -23.63 11.06 -18.23
C ILE A 43 -23.44 10.58 -16.78
N GLU A 44 -24.47 10.01 -16.16
CA GLU A 44 -24.34 9.49 -14.78
C GLU A 44 -23.44 8.25 -14.72
N LEU A 45 -23.48 7.36 -15.72
CA LEU A 45 -22.56 6.23 -15.80
C LEU A 45 -21.10 6.67 -15.97
N GLU A 46 -20.85 7.72 -16.76
CA GLU A 46 -19.52 8.32 -16.90
C GLU A 46 -18.99 8.87 -15.57
N LYS A 47 -19.83 9.62 -14.84
CA LYS A 47 -19.46 10.13 -13.51
C LYS A 47 -19.10 8.99 -12.55
N ILE A 48 -19.88 7.91 -12.55
CA ILE A 48 -19.61 6.73 -11.71
C ILE A 48 -18.28 6.07 -12.12
N ALA A 49 -18.00 5.96 -13.41
CA ALA A 49 -16.75 5.41 -13.92
C ALA A 49 -15.54 6.25 -13.49
N ASP A 50 -15.63 7.58 -13.58
CA ASP A 50 -14.58 8.50 -13.14
C ASP A 50 -14.38 8.49 -11.63
N MET A 51 -15.47 8.41 -10.86
CA MET A 51 -15.41 8.23 -9.41
C MET A 51 -14.71 6.92 -9.05
N TYR A 52 -15.06 5.82 -9.72
CA TYR A 52 -14.43 4.52 -9.50
C TYR A 52 -12.93 4.56 -9.82
N LYS A 53 -12.54 5.18 -10.95
CA LYS A 53 -11.13 5.35 -11.33
C LYS A 53 -10.35 6.13 -10.27
N THR A 54 -10.95 7.20 -9.76
CA THR A 54 -10.37 8.02 -8.69
C THR A 54 -10.20 7.19 -7.41
N LEU A 55 -11.24 6.48 -6.98
CA LEU A 55 -11.21 5.61 -5.80
C LEU A 55 -10.14 4.52 -5.94
N ASN A 56 -10.06 3.85 -7.09
CA ASN A 56 -9.06 2.81 -7.34
C ASN A 56 -7.63 3.38 -7.24
N SER A 57 -7.41 4.58 -7.78
CA SER A 57 -6.11 5.28 -7.71
C SER A 57 -5.76 5.71 -6.29
N SER A 58 -6.72 6.25 -5.53
CA SER A 58 -6.51 6.61 -4.13
C SER A 58 -6.25 5.39 -3.25
N MET A 59 -6.93 4.28 -3.50
CA MET A 59 -6.69 3.02 -2.78
C MET A 59 -5.30 2.47 -3.07
N LEU A 60 -4.87 2.50 -4.34
CA LEU A 60 -3.51 2.11 -4.71
C LEU A 60 -2.47 2.95 -3.95
N LEU A 61 -2.63 4.28 -3.95
CA LEU A 61 -1.72 5.18 -3.24
C LEU A 61 -1.67 4.90 -1.73
N LEU A 62 -2.82 4.64 -1.10
CA LEU A 62 -2.89 4.29 0.32
C LEU A 62 -2.11 3.00 0.62
N VAL A 63 -2.30 1.96 -0.20
CA VAL A 63 -1.59 0.68 -0.03
C VAL A 63 -0.08 0.87 -0.23
N THR A 64 0.36 1.55 -1.28
CA THR A 64 1.79 1.82 -1.55
C THR A 64 2.44 2.62 -0.41
N ASN A 65 1.76 3.64 0.11
CA ASN A 65 2.25 4.43 1.24
C ASN A 65 2.34 3.59 2.52
N THR A 66 1.37 2.70 2.74
CA THR A 66 1.35 1.79 3.89
C THR A 66 2.50 0.78 3.82
N VAL A 67 2.75 0.19 2.65
CA VAL A 67 3.92 -0.69 2.42
C VAL A 67 5.21 0.04 2.74
N SER A 68 5.40 1.25 2.19
CA SER A 68 6.57 2.09 2.43
C SER A 68 6.77 2.39 3.92
N PHE A 69 5.69 2.73 4.63
CA PHE A 69 5.74 2.98 6.06
C PHE A 69 6.16 1.74 6.85
N MET A 70 5.60 0.57 6.53
CA MET A 70 5.93 -0.69 7.21
C MET A 70 7.37 -1.15 6.94
N ASP A 71 7.88 -0.99 5.72
CA ASP A 71 9.28 -1.29 5.40
C ASP A 71 10.24 -0.35 6.14
N ASN A 72 9.93 0.96 6.19
CA ASN A 72 10.74 1.92 6.95
C ASN A 72 10.78 1.58 8.45
N LEU A 73 9.64 1.16 9.03
CA LEU A 73 9.61 0.70 10.41
C LEU A 73 10.46 -0.55 10.64
N LYS A 74 10.38 -1.52 9.74
CA LYS A 74 11.20 -2.75 9.78
C LYS A 74 12.69 -2.41 9.74
N GLU A 75 13.12 -1.58 8.80
CA GLU A 75 14.52 -1.14 8.67
C GLU A 75 15.01 -0.38 9.91
N SER A 76 14.18 0.51 10.44
CA SER A 76 14.49 1.26 11.67
C SER A 76 14.71 0.33 12.86
N TYR A 77 13.87 -0.70 12.98
CA TYR A 77 13.94 -1.66 14.08
C TYR A 77 15.18 -2.56 13.96
N VAL A 78 15.39 -3.20 12.81
CA VAL A 78 16.57 -4.05 12.53
C VAL A 78 17.86 -3.25 12.68
N GLY A 79 17.88 -2.00 12.22
CA GLY A 79 19.03 -1.11 12.38
C GLY A 79 19.32 -0.75 13.83
N SER A 80 18.27 -0.55 14.64
CA SER A 80 18.41 -0.27 16.08
C SER A 80 18.90 -1.50 16.85
N ASP A 81 18.37 -2.67 16.53
CA ASP A 81 18.75 -3.94 17.15
C ASP A 81 20.21 -4.30 16.84
N LYS A 82 20.63 -4.17 15.58
CA LYS A 82 22.02 -4.36 15.17
C LYS A 82 22.99 -3.42 15.90
N LYS A 83 22.61 -2.15 16.08
CA LYS A 83 23.41 -1.18 16.85
C LYS A 83 23.52 -1.57 18.33
N ALA A 84 22.45 -2.08 18.93
CA ALA A 84 22.46 -2.56 20.30
C ALA A 84 23.35 -3.82 20.46
N SER A 85 23.19 -4.79 19.57
CA SER A 85 24.02 -6.02 19.53
C SER A 85 25.51 -5.70 19.41
N ASN A 86 25.89 -4.79 18.49
CA ASN A 86 27.29 -4.40 18.32
C ASN A 86 27.88 -3.74 19.58
N LYS A 87 27.09 -2.94 20.31
CA LYS A 87 27.53 -2.35 21.59
C LYS A 87 27.77 -3.39 22.69
N ILE A 88 27.03 -4.50 22.68
CA ILE A 88 27.19 -5.59 23.63
C ILE A 88 28.41 -6.44 23.27
N SER A 89 28.63 -6.74 21.99
CA SER A 89 29.78 -7.54 21.52
C SER A 89 31.14 -6.84 21.66
N GLN A 90 31.17 -5.51 21.84
CA GLN A 90 32.40 -4.74 22.05
C GLN A 90 32.78 -4.54 23.53
N LYS A 91 31.99 -5.09 24.46
CA LYS A 91 32.34 -5.19 25.88
C LYS A 91 32.99 -6.54 26.18
#